data_AF-A0A0U5G641-F1
#
_entry.id   AF-A0A0U5G641-F1
#
_cell.length_a   1.000
_cell.length_b   1.000
_cell.length_c   1.000
_cell.angle_alpha   90.00
_cell.angle_beta   90.00
_cell.angle_gamma   90.00
#
_symmetry.space_group_name_H-M   'P 1'
#
loop_
_entity.id
_entity.type
_entity.pdbx_description
1 polymer ?
#
loop_
_entity_poly.entity_id
_entity_poly.type
_entity_poly.pdbx_seq_one_letter_code
_entity_poly.pdbx_strand_id
1 'polypeptide(L)'
;MLPEKHFHLVGGNVLLLHRKSNIAWWLPDLQAGPPAADDPHFILSTDEERLPPRAVDGPSGPWTQYYPVKIMNPGSFTESIMMCGCRDYNHPTGFDSLWRFMLLYLLEEHSCEKPVRSEFRALWNHYNQEVEEAFRDLRDRLAAENRLPPRV
;
A
#
# COMPACT_ATOMS: atom_id res chain seq x y z
N MET A 1 -1.33 15.22 3.53
CA MET A 1 -2.69 14.70 3.31
C MET A 1 -3.56 14.82 4.55
N LEU A 2 -4.64 15.58 4.44
CA LEU A 2 -5.65 15.66 5.49
C LEU A 2 -6.64 14.48 5.36
N PRO A 3 -6.95 13.77 6.47
CA PRO A 3 -8.01 12.78 6.46
C PRO A 3 -9.37 13.47 6.24
N GLU A 4 -10.29 12.80 5.55
CA GLU A 4 -11.67 13.28 5.42
C GLU A 4 -12.42 13.22 6.75
N LYS A 5 -12.17 12.14 7.49
CA LYS A 5 -12.77 11.87 8.79
C LYS A 5 -11.75 11.15 9.66
N HIS A 6 -11.86 11.35 10.96
CA HIS A 6 -11.15 10.54 11.94
C HIS A 6 -12.10 10.09 13.03
N PHE A 7 -11.88 8.89 13.55
CA PHE A 7 -12.67 8.32 14.64
C PHE A 7 -11.73 7.88 15.75
N HIS A 8 -12.02 8.29 16.98
CA HIS A 8 -11.35 7.78 18.16
C HIS A 8 -11.97 6.43 18.53
N LEU A 9 -11.14 5.39 18.52
CA LEU A 9 -11.51 4.05 18.94
C LEU A 9 -11.13 3.86 20.42
N VAL A 10 -11.77 2.88 21.05
CA VAL A 10 -11.43 2.49 22.43
C VAL A 10 -9.95 2.09 22.51
N GLY A 11 -9.27 2.51 23.58
CA GLY A 11 -7.85 2.23 23.77
C GLY A 11 -6.90 3.25 23.13
N GLY A 12 -7.39 4.41 22.69
CA GLY A 12 -6.56 5.51 22.20
C GLY A 12 -6.15 5.42 20.73
N ASN A 13 -6.63 4.39 20.02
CA ASN A 13 -6.40 4.26 18.57
C ASN A 13 -7.25 5.26 17.79
N VAL A 14 -6.71 5.78 16.68
CA VAL A 14 -7.44 6.69 15.78
C VAL A 14 -7.55 6.06 14.40
N LEU A 15 -8.78 5.90 13.91
CA LEU A 15 -9.04 5.50 12.53
C LEU A 15 -9.10 6.75 11.65
N LEU A 16 -8.20 6.85 10.67
CA LEU A 16 -8.17 7.93 9.69
C LEU A 16 -8.74 7.45 8.35
N LEU A 17 -9.73 8.17 7.82
CA LEU A 17 -10.30 7.88 6.51
C LEU A 17 -9.72 8.84 5.48
N HIS A 18 -9.19 8.28 4.39
CA HIS A 18 -8.63 9.03 3.28
C HIS A 18 -9.41 8.73 2.00
N ARG A 19 -9.52 9.72 1.10
CA ARG A 19 -10.00 9.47 -0.25
C ARG A 19 -9.07 8.49 -0.95
N LYS A 20 -9.64 7.54 -1.67
CA LYS A 20 -8.90 6.66 -2.58
C LYS A 20 -8.02 7.47 -3.54
N SER A 21 -8.55 8.54 -4.12
CA SER A 21 -7.81 9.43 -5.03
C SER A 21 -6.53 10.02 -4.45
N ASN A 22 -6.40 10.05 -3.12
CA ASN A 22 -5.21 10.57 -2.48
C ASN A 22 -4.18 9.47 -2.19
N ILE A 23 -4.56 8.21 -2.04
CA ILE A 23 -3.64 7.12 -1.63
C ILE A 23 -3.36 6.15 -2.78
N ALA A 24 -4.38 5.83 -3.56
CA ALA A 24 -4.35 4.80 -4.59
C ALA A 24 -5.03 5.28 -5.88
N TRP A 25 -4.63 6.47 -6.37
CA TRP A 25 -5.18 7.10 -7.58
C TRP A 25 -5.02 6.26 -8.85
N TRP A 26 -4.01 5.39 -8.86
CA TRP A 26 -3.67 4.53 -10.00
C TRP A 26 -4.53 3.25 -10.08
N LEU A 27 -5.25 2.90 -9.00
CA LEU A 27 -6.11 1.72 -8.97
C LEU A 27 -7.46 1.98 -9.65
N PRO A 28 -8.13 0.94 -10.19
CA PRO A 28 -9.49 1.08 -10.68
C PRO A 28 -10.47 1.41 -9.55
N ASP A 29 -11.60 2.04 -9.88
CA ASP A 29 -12.62 2.41 -8.89
C ASP A 29 -13.21 1.19 -8.21
N LEU A 30 -13.42 1.32 -6.89
CA LEU A 30 -13.99 0.27 -6.06
C LEU A 30 -15.44 0.04 -6.48
N GLN A 31 -15.66 -1.04 -7.22
CA GLN A 31 -17.00 -1.47 -7.60
C GLN A 31 -17.72 -2.10 -6.40
N ALA A 32 -19.05 -2.02 -6.39
CA ALA A 32 -19.87 -2.73 -5.43
C ALA A 32 -19.77 -4.27 -5.64
N GLY A 33 -19.97 -5.04 -4.56
CA GLY A 33 -19.87 -6.51 -4.59
C GLY A 33 -18.44 -7.04 -4.46
N PRO A 34 -18.26 -8.38 -4.46
CA PRO A 34 -16.95 -9.01 -4.36
C PRO A 34 -16.08 -8.73 -5.60
N PRO A 35 -14.73 -8.74 -5.48
CA PRO A 35 -13.84 -8.71 -6.64
C PRO A 35 -13.95 -10.02 -7.44
N ALA A 36 -13.48 -10.01 -8.69
CA ALA A 36 -13.31 -11.24 -9.46
C ALA A 36 -12.27 -12.16 -8.79
N ALA A 37 -12.37 -13.47 -8.99
CA ALA A 37 -11.44 -14.42 -8.37
C ALA A 37 -9.98 -14.16 -8.77
N ASP A 38 -9.76 -13.77 -10.02
CA ASP A 38 -8.48 -13.42 -10.62
C ASP A 38 -8.17 -11.91 -10.61
N ASP A 39 -8.90 -11.12 -9.81
CA ASP A 39 -8.70 -9.66 -9.76
C ASP A 39 -7.24 -9.31 -9.40
N PRO A 40 -6.56 -8.49 -10.21
CA PRO A 40 -5.14 -8.22 -10.04
C PRO A 40 -4.83 -7.26 -8.87
N HIS A 41 -5.83 -6.61 -8.27
CA HIS A 41 -5.66 -5.54 -7.30
C HIS A 41 -6.36 -5.77 -5.98
N PHE A 42 -7.55 -6.37 -6.01
CA PHE A 42 -8.42 -6.51 -4.86
C PHE A 42 -8.69 -7.96 -4.54
N ILE A 43 -8.78 -8.25 -3.25
CA ILE A 43 -9.15 -9.56 -2.69
C ILE A 43 -10.12 -9.34 -1.54
N LEU A 44 -10.70 -10.43 -1.03
CA LEU A 44 -11.48 -10.38 0.20
C LEU A 44 -10.58 -10.62 1.41
N SER A 45 -10.90 -10.00 2.55
CA SER A 45 -10.22 -10.24 3.83
C SER A 45 -10.31 -11.69 4.32
N THR A 46 -11.16 -12.50 3.69
CA THR A 46 -11.43 -13.92 3.96
C THR A 46 -10.85 -14.83 2.88
N ASP A 47 -10.05 -14.32 1.94
CA ASP A 47 -9.50 -15.08 0.81
C ASP A 47 -8.38 -16.01 1.29
N GLU A 48 -8.68 -17.29 1.47
CA GLU A 48 -7.75 -18.29 2.02
C GLU A 48 -6.65 -18.70 1.04
N GLU A 49 -6.86 -18.52 -0.27
CA GLU A 49 -5.87 -18.89 -1.28
C GLU A 49 -4.82 -17.80 -1.48
N ARG A 50 -5.24 -16.53 -1.40
CA ARG A 50 -4.39 -15.38 -1.74
C ARG A 50 -3.83 -14.64 -0.51
N LEU A 51 -4.33 -14.91 0.69
CA LEU A 51 -3.76 -14.39 1.94
C LEU A 51 -2.91 -15.45 2.63
N PRO A 52 -1.78 -15.05 3.26
CA PRO A 52 -1.01 -15.96 4.08
C PRO A 52 -1.84 -16.43 5.28
N PRO A 53 -1.60 -17.67 5.77
CA PRO A 53 -2.24 -18.15 6.99
C PRO A 53 -1.78 -17.35 8.20
N ARG A 54 -2.59 -17.38 9.26
CA ARG A 54 -2.30 -16.69 10.51
C ARG A 54 -0.99 -17.20 11.13
N ALA A 55 -0.12 -16.28 11.55
CA ALA A 55 1.10 -16.58 12.27
C ALA A 55 1.24 -15.74 13.55
N VAL A 56 1.98 -16.24 14.54
CA VAL A 56 2.35 -15.46 15.73
C VAL A 56 3.31 -14.36 15.29
N ASP A 57 3.05 -13.12 15.72
CA ASP A 57 3.80 -11.91 15.33
C ASP A 57 3.87 -11.66 13.82
N GLY A 58 2.94 -12.22 13.05
CA GLY A 58 2.89 -12.10 11.60
C GLY A 58 1.47 -11.83 11.08
N PRO A 59 1.06 -12.43 9.94
CA PRO A 59 -0.25 -12.17 9.38
C PRO A 59 -1.36 -12.59 10.33
N SER A 60 -2.43 -11.81 10.36
CA SER A 60 -3.60 -12.04 11.24
C SER A 60 -4.79 -12.67 10.53
N GLY A 61 -4.76 -12.74 9.19
CA GLY A 61 -5.79 -13.35 8.36
C GLY A 61 -5.45 -14.78 7.92
N PRO A 62 -6.27 -15.37 7.04
CA PRO A 62 -7.55 -14.86 6.53
C PRO A 62 -8.63 -14.80 7.64
N TRP A 63 -9.54 -13.84 7.56
CA TRP A 63 -10.51 -13.52 8.61
C TRP A 63 -11.86 -14.22 8.40
N THR A 64 -11.86 -15.52 8.08
CA THR A 64 -13.03 -16.28 7.54
C THR A 64 -14.27 -16.30 8.43
N GLN A 65 -14.13 -16.10 9.74
CA GLN A 65 -15.24 -15.98 10.68
C GLN A 65 -15.96 -14.61 10.67
N TYR A 66 -15.50 -13.63 9.88
CA TYR A 66 -16.06 -12.28 9.82
C TYR A 66 -16.64 -11.94 8.45
N TYR A 67 -17.39 -10.83 8.38
CA TYR A 67 -17.91 -10.34 7.12
C TYR A 67 -16.76 -10.02 6.14
N PRO A 68 -16.82 -10.51 4.87
CA PRO A 68 -15.75 -10.30 3.91
C PRO A 68 -15.67 -8.84 3.47
N VAL A 69 -14.53 -8.21 3.75
CA VAL A 69 -14.23 -6.84 3.35
C VAL A 69 -13.30 -6.86 2.14
N LYS A 70 -13.63 -6.07 1.11
CA LYS A 70 -12.76 -5.87 -0.05
C LYS A 70 -11.52 -5.07 0.37
N ILE A 71 -10.34 -5.63 0.16
CA ILE A 71 -9.05 -5.03 0.48
C ILE A 71 -8.13 -5.04 -0.73
N MET A 72 -7.11 -4.19 -0.74
CA MET A 72 -6.01 -4.33 -1.70
C MET A 72 -5.25 -5.62 -1.40
N ASN A 73 -4.79 -6.31 -2.44
CA ASN A 73 -3.84 -7.39 -2.27
C ASN A 73 -2.47 -6.84 -1.80
N PRO A 74 -1.60 -7.69 -1.22
CA PRO A 74 -0.33 -7.23 -0.65
C PRO A 74 0.56 -6.47 -1.64
N GLY A 75 0.59 -6.88 -2.91
CA GLY A 75 1.36 -6.21 -3.96
C GLY A 75 0.84 -4.79 -4.22
N SER A 76 -0.46 -4.65 -4.47
CA SER A 76 -1.10 -3.36 -4.76
C SER A 76 -1.05 -2.40 -3.56
N PHE A 77 -1.14 -2.92 -2.34
CA PHE A 77 -0.94 -2.10 -1.14
C PHE A 77 0.49 -1.56 -1.06
N THR A 78 1.48 -2.43 -1.27
CA THR A 78 2.91 -2.06 -1.27
C THR A 78 3.22 -1.00 -2.33
N GLU A 79 2.76 -1.22 -3.57
CA GLU A 79 2.95 -0.28 -4.68
C GLU A 79 2.28 1.08 -4.42
N SER A 80 1.11 1.09 -3.77
CA SER A 80 0.42 2.33 -3.42
C SER A 80 1.27 3.18 -2.45
N ILE A 81 1.95 2.56 -1.50
CA ILE A 81 2.84 3.27 -0.58
C ILE A 81 4.10 3.76 -1.32
N MET A 82 4.68 2.95 -2.22
CA MET A 82 5.80 3.38 -3.06
C MET A 82 5.43 4.60 -3.92
N MET A 83 4.24 4.59 -4.53
CA MET A 83 3.75 5.73 -5.31
C MET A 83 3.50 6.97 -4.45
N CYS A 84 2.96 6.81 -3.25
CA CYS A 84 2.84 7.93 -2.30
C CYS A 84 4.20 8.49 -1.92
N GLY A 85 5.19 7.63 -1.65
CA GLY A 85 6.58 8.02 -1.41
C GLY A 85 7.20 8.77 -2.58
N CYS A 86 6.97 8.34 -3.82
CA CYS A 86 7.44 9.04 -5.02
C CYS A 86 6.78 10.42 -5.19
N ARG A 87 5.45 10.49 -5.00
CA ARG A 87 4.69 11.75 -5.10
C ARG A 87 5.22 12.77 -4.08
N ASP A 88 5.31 12.36 -2.82
CA ASP A 88 5.64 13.23 -1.68
C ASP A 88 7.15 13.33 -1.42
N TYR A 89 7.99 12.78 -2.29
CA TYR A 89 9.45 12.78 -2.15
C TYR A 89 10.02 14.19 -1.89
N ASN A 90 10.77 14.36 -0.80
CA ASN A 90 11.31 15.63 -0.32
C ASN A 90 10.23 16.72 -0.14
N HIS A 91 9.00 16.34 0.20
CA HIS A 91 7.95 17.31 0.49
C HIS A 91 8.17 17.94 1.88
N PRO A 92 8.05 19.27 2.04
CA PRO A 92 8.35 19.95 3.31
C PRO A 92 7.54 19.48 4.53
N THR A 93 6.42 18.79 4.31
CA THR A 93 5.60 18.25 5.40
C THR A 93 6.14 16.96 6.02
N GLY A 94 7.16 16.34 5.42
CA GLY A 94 7.75 15.08 5.89
C GLY A 94 6.90 13.83 5.65
N PHE A 95 5.88 13.89 4.78
CA PHE A 95 5.04 12.72 4.48
C PHE A 95 5.81 11.58 3.80
N ASP A 96 6.82 11.90 3.00
CA ASP A 96 7.74 10.91 2.42
C ASP A 96 8.38 10.01 3.48
N SER A 97 8.79 10.60 4.60
CA SER A 97 9.38 9.86 5.72
C SER A 97 8.36 8.86 6.31
N LEU A 98 7.09 9.24 6.44
CA LEU A 98 6.04 8.33 6.91
C LEU A 98 5.78 7.18 5.93
N TRP A 99 5.75 7.45 4.62
CA TRP A 99 5.61 6.39 3.61
C TRP A 99 6.77 5.40 3.65
N ARG A 100 7.98 5.90 3.87
CA ARG A 100 9.18 5.07 4.04
C ARG A 100 9.15 4.24 5.32
N PHE A 101 8.69 4.81 6.42
CA PHE A 101 8.46 4.03 7.65
C PHE A 101 7.46 2.90 7.39
N MET A 102 6.33 3.17 6.72
CA MET A 102 5.37 2.12 6.37
C MET A 102 5.99 1.04 5.48
N LEU A 103 6.81 1.41 4.49
CA LEU A 103 7.50 0.43 3.63
C LEU A 103 8.50 -0.43 4.41
N LEU A 104 9.22 0.15 5.38
CA LEU A 104 10.13 -0.59 6.23
C LEU A 104 9.42 -1.74 6.95
N TYR A 105 8.25 -1.47 7.54
CA TYR A 105 7.44 -2.51 8.20
C TYR A 105 6.89 -3.57 7.23
N LEU A 106 6.75 -3.24 5.95
CA LEU A 106 6.36 -4.21 4.93
C LEU A 106 7.53 -5.08 4.46
N LEU A 107 8.78 -4.70 4.72
CA LEU A 107 9.97 -5.43 4.28
C LEU A 107 10.43 -6.50 5.27
N GLU A 108 10.17 -6.30 6.56
CA GLU A 108 10.67 -7.19 7.63
C GLU A 108 10.01 -8.58 7.65
N GLU A 109 8.98 -8.82 6.82
CA GLU A 109 8.32 -10.13 6.73
C GLU A 109 8.67 -10.90 5.45
N HIS A 110 9.54 -11.90 5.61
CA HIS A 110 9.68 -13.04 4.69
C HIS A 110 8.45 -13.98 4.67
N SER A 111 7.33 -13.62 5.34
CA SER A 111 6.14 -14.47 5.49
C SER A 111 5.15 -14.37 4.32
N CYS A 112 5.25 -13.33 3.47
CA CYS A 112 4.39 -13.19 2.30
C CYS A 112 5.19 -12.73 1.06
N GLU A 113 5.10 -13.51 -0.03
CA GLU A 113 5.51 -13.04 -1.34
C GLU A 113 4.61 -11.86 -1.75
N LYS A 114 5.23 -10.71 -2.04
CA LYS A 114 4.53 -9.53 -2.50
C LYS A 114 4.73 -9.41 -4.02
N PRO A 115 3.73 -9.76 -4.84
CA PRO A 115 3.86 -9.70 -6.30
C PRO A 115 3.76 -8.25 -6.77
N VAL A 116 4.82 -7.47 -6.55
CA VAL A 116 4.95 -6.13 -7.11
C VAL A 116 5.30 -6.22 -8.60
N ARG A 117 4.71 -5.33 -9.41
CA ARG A 117 4.97 -5.19 -10.84
C ARG A 117 6.45 -4.91 -11.08
N SER A 118 6.93 -5.34 -12.25
CA SER A 118 8.34 -5.25 -12.65
C SER A 118 8.93 -3.85 -12.45
N GLU A 119 8.12 -2.81 -12.71
CA GLU A 119 8.54 -1.43 -12.60
C GLU A 119 8.83 -0.95 -11.17
N PHE A 120 8.28 -1.62 -10.15
CA PHE A 120 8.53 -1.34 -8.73
C PHE A 120 9.59 -2.28 -8.13
N ARG A 121 9.93 -3.35 -8.85
CA ARG A 121 10.81 -4.42 -8.36
C ARG A 121 12.22 -3.92 -8.03
N ALA A 122 12.74 -2.95 -8.80
CA ALA A 122 14.03 -2.34 -8.49
C ALA A 122 14.00 -1.68 -7.10
N LEU A 123 13.03 -0.80 -6.84
CA LEU A 123 12.86 -0.17 -5.52
C LEU A 123 12.62 -1.20 -4.41
N TRP A 124 11.77 -2.20 -4.67
CA TRP A 124 11.49 -3.26 -3.70
C TRP A 124 12.73 -4.06 -3.30
N ASN A 125 13.56 -4.42 -4.28
CA ASN A 125 14.77 -5.21 -4.05
C ASN A 125 15.91 -4.40 -3.39
N HIS A 126 16.00 -3.10 -3.69
CA HIS A 126 17.11 -2.25 -3.24
C HIS A 126 16.88 -1.61 -1.87
N TYR A 127 15.73 -1.87 -1.23
CA TYR A 127 15.40 -1.19 0.02
C TYR A 127 16.36 -1.52 1.18
N ASN A 128 17.12 -2.60 1.08
CA ASN A 128 18.13 -2.97 2.07
C ASN A 128 19.51 -2.30 1.85
N GLN A 129 19.74 -1.59 0.74
CA GLN A 129 21.09 -1.10 0.38
C GLN A 129 21.13 0.34 -0.16
N GLU A 130 20.21 0.77 -1.05
CA GLU A 130 20.31 2.06 -1.78
C GLU A 130 18.93 2.68 -2.10
N VAL A 131 18.10 2.82 -1.06
CA VAL A 131 16.68 3.24 -1.15
C VAL A 131 16.49 4.59 -1.85
N GLU A 132 17.36 5.56 -1.58
CA GLU A 132 17.22 6.94 -2.05
C GLU A 132 17.29 7.09 -3.57
N GLU A 133 18.27 6.43 -4.18
CA GLU A 133 18.47 6.42 -5.62
C GLU A 133 17.30 5.75 -6.32
N ALA A 134 16.90 4.58 -5.85
CA ALA A 134 15.78 3.85 -6.43
C ALA A 134 14.45 4.63 -6.33
N PHE A 135 14.21 5.38 -5.25
CA PHE A 135 13.03 6.25 -5.14
C PHE A 135 13.07 7.42 -6.11
N ARG A 136 14.23 8.08 -6.23
CA ARG A 136 14.40 9.21 -7.15
C ARG A 136 14.20 8.76 -8.60
N ASP A 137 14.80 7.65 -8.99
CA ASP A 137 14.70 7.11 -10.36
C ASP A 137 13.25 6.71 -10.68
N LEU A 138 12.58 6.00 -9.75
CA LEU A 138 11.18 5.65 -9.91
C LEU A 138 10.30 6.91 -10.01
N ARG A 139 10.51 7.88 -9.12
CA ARG A 139 9.77 9.15 -9.13
C ARG A 139 9.94 9.88 -10.45
N ASP A 140 11.18 10.08 -10.89
CA ASP A 140 11.47 10.90 -12.07
C ASP A 140 10.88 10.26 -13.33
N ARG A 141 10.92 8.92 -13.42
CA ARG A 141 10.20 8.17 -14.46
C ARG A 141 8.68 8.35 -14.39
N LEU A 142 8.07 8.15 -13.22
CA LEU A 142 6.62 8.32 -13.04
C LEU A 142 6.16 9.76 -13.32
N ALA A 143 6.99 10.75 -12.99
CA ALA A 143 6.75 12.16 -13.28
C ALA A 143 6.80 12.44 -14.79
N ALA A 144 7.82 11.92 -15.49
CA ALA A 144 7.95 12.04 -16.95
C ALA A 144 6.75 11.40 -17.69
N GLU A 145 6.19 10.33 -17.13
CA GLU A 145 4.99 9.64 -17.64
C GLU A 145 3.66 10.32 -17.23
N ASN A 146 3.69 11.44 -16.49
CA ASN A 146 2.49 12.10 -15.92
C ASN A 146 1.62 11.19 -15.04
N ARG A 147 2.23 10.23 -14.34
CA ARG A 147 1.53 9.27 -13.46
C ARG A 147 1.47 9.70 -12.00
N LEU A 148 2.15 10.79 -11.64
CA LEU A 148 2.11 11.37 -10.30
C LEU A 148 1.12 12.56 -10.28
N PRO A 149 0.11 12.54 -9.40
CA PRO A 149 -0.76 13.69 -9.19
C PRO A 149 -0.01 14.79 -8.43
N PRO A 150 -0.60 15.99 -8.29
CA PRO A 150 -0.05 17.03 -7.43
C PRO A 150 0.22 16.53 -6.01
N ARG A 151 1.26 17.10 -5.40
CA ARG A 151 1.63 16.82 -4.00
C ARG A 151 0.55 17.33 -3.04
N VAL A 152 0.45 16.70 -1.86
CA VAL A 152 -0.63 16.93 -0.88
C VAL A 152 -0.13 17.47 0.45
#